data_AF-A0A0N1IMM1-F1
#
_entry.id   AF-A0A0N1IMM1-F1
#
_cell.length_a   1.000
_cell.length_b   1.000
_cell.length_c   1.000
_cell.angle_alpha   90.00
_cell.angle_beta   90.00
_cell.angle_gamma   90.00
#
_symmetry.space_group_name_H-M   'P 1'
#
loop_
_entity.id
_entity.type
_entity.pdbx_description
1 polymer ?
#
loop_
_entity_poly.entity_id
_entity_poly.type
_entity_poly.pdbx_seq_one_letter_code
_entity_poly.pdbx_strand_id
1 'polypeptide(L)'
;MSALTEADITTAAIAAERETLRATRQRVKDLTAQLAQLQEELEHAREEEQNLSNSLRWRELMAAVNADDAVYNVTRRLTNTFTAFCESLMEPKGYAQSQRDGTESCDEIVPYSDTDDYADFSGVEAVVEDALAAAKESLEVHSADPFARPSNHNFSHNSFTQRSKSNRNVEESEEERISNAAARRQALLQLLVVTVLMGKVEEHCQFSSIPDPSNAPSTDAEELRDGVVSVWQWLFYEQLTVLTAAEREEWMDIAKTFLGEPYTAAP
;
A
#
# COMPACT_ATOMS: atom_id res chain seq x y z
N MET A 1 5.64 56.92 -33.37
CA MET A 1 6.39 57.81 -32.46
C MET A 1 6.06 59.24 -32.85
N SER A 2 5.42 60.02 -31.99
CA SER A 2 5.16 61.44 -32.26
C SER A 2 6.48 62.19 -32.39
N ALA A 3 6.54 63.20 -33.25
CA ALA A 3 7.71 64.06 -33.40
C ALA A 3 7.94 64.85 -32.09
N LEU A 4 9.15 64.74 -31.51
CA LEU A 4 9.57 65.48 -30.32
C LEU A 4 9.55 66.99 -30.61
N THR A 5 8.92 67.76 -29.73
CA THR A 5 8.85 69.23 -29.82
C THR A 5 9.95 69.89 -28.99
N GLU A 6 10.25 71.18 -29.24
CA GLU A 6 11.22 71.95 -28.43
C GLU A 6 10.88 71.98 -26.93
N ALA A 7 9.60 71.85 -26.57
CA ALA A 7 9.15 71.78 -25.18
C ALA A 7 9.56 70.46 -24.50
N ASP A 8 9.62 69.36 -25.26
CA ASP A 8 9.91 68.00 -24.77
C ASP A 8 11.40 67.79 -24.48
N ILE A 9 12.28 68.59 -25.08
CA ILE A 9 13.74 68.55 -24.86
C ILE A 9 14.23 69.54 -23.79
N THR A 10 13.31 70.26 -23.14
CA THR A 10 13.68 71.14 -22.02
C THR A 10 14.21 70.32 -20.84
N THR A 11 15.13 70.90 -20.07
CA THR A 11 15.75 70.23 -18.91
C THR A 11 14.70 69.82 -17.87
N ALA A 12 13.62 70.60 -17.74
CA ALA A 12 12.49 70.32 -16.86
C ALA A 12 11.64 69.13 -17.35
N ALA A 13 11.31 69.08 -18.65
CA ALA A 13 10.57 67.96 -19.24
C ALA A 13 11.35 66.63 -19.09
N ILE A 14 12.66 66.64 -19.39
CA ILE A 14 13.53 65.47 -19.22
C ILE A 14 13.61 65.04 -17.74
N ALA A 15 13.65 65.98 -16.80
CA ALA A 15 13.65 65.66 -15.37
C ALA A 15 12.34 65.02 -14.92
N ALA A 16 11.20 65.52 -15.39
CA ALA A 16 9.88 64.95 -15.13
C ALA A 16 9.75 63.52 -15.71
N GLU A 17 10.17 63.32 -16.96
CA GLU A 17 10.17 62.00 -17.62
C GLU A 17 11.03 60.98 -16.86
N ARG A 18 12.21 61.41 -16.37
CA ARG A 18 13.08 60.57 -15.53
C ARG A 18 12.44 60.18 -14.21
N GLU A 19 11.67 61.08 -13.60
CA GLU A 19 10.96 60.78 -12.37
C GLU A 19 9.82 59.78 -12.61
N THR A 20 9.05 59.97 -13.68
CA THR A 20 8.04 58.99 -14.13
C THR A 20 8.66 57.62 -14.41
N LEU A 21 9.85 57.58 -15.05
CA LEU A 21 10.57 56.33 -15.30
C LEU A 21 11.01 55.66 -13.99
N ARG A 22 11.49 56.42 -13.00
CA ARG A 22 11.85 55.88 -11.67
C ARG A 22 10.63 55.30 -10.98
N ALA A 23 9.52 56.05 -10.93
CA ALA A 23 8.27 55.59 -10.34
C ALA A 23 7.74 54.32 -11.04
N THR A 24 7.80 54.28 -12.37
CA THR A 24 7.38 53.11 -13.15
C THR A 24 8.28 51.91 -12.89
N ARG A 25 9.61 52.10 -12.83
CA ARG A 25 10.56 51.04 -12.48
C ARG A 25 10.32 50.49 -11.08
N GLN A 26 10.00 51.35 -10.12
CA GLN A 26 9.67 50.91 -8.78
C GLN A 26 8.38 50.08 -8.79
N ARG A 27 7.33 50.57 -9.46
CA ARG A 27 6.07 49.82 -9.62
C ARG A 27 6.26 48.46 -10.27
N VAL A 28 7.12 48.34 -11.28
CA VAL A 28 7.45 47.05 -11.91
C VAL A 28 8.11 46.12 -10.89
N LYS A 29 9.07 46.60 -10.09
CA LYS A 29 9.70 45.78 -9.03
C LYS A 29 8.69 45.30 -8.00
N ASP A 30 7.80 46.19 -7.56
CA ASP A 30 6.79 45.86 -6.55
C ASP A 30 5.81 44.81 -7.10
N LEU A 31 5.36 44.95 -8.35
CA LEU A 31 4.51 43.96 -9.02
C LEU A 31 5.24 42.61 -9.24
N THR A 32 6.53 42.63 -9.58
CA THR A 32 7.33 41.40 -9.67
C THR A 32 7.43 40.68 -8.33
N ALA A 33 7.62 41.42 -7.23
CA ALA A 33 7.65 40.85 -5.89
C ALA A 33 6.29 40.26 -5.49
N GLN A 34 5.19 40.96 -5.80
CA GLN A 34 3.83 40.45 -5.58
C GLN A 34 3.54 39.19 -6.39
N LEU A 35 3.98 39.13 -7.65
CA LEU A 35 3.83 37.92 -8.47
C LEU A 35 4.60 36.74 -7.89
N ALA A 36 5.83 36.96 -7.42
CA ALA A 36 6.61 35.90 -6.77
C ALA A 36 5.93 35.39 -5.49
N GLN A 37 5.41 36.30 -4.66
CA GLN A 37 4.66 35.93 -3.46
C GLN A 37 3.39 35.13 -3.80
N LEU A 38 2.60 35.59 -4.77
CA LEU A 38 1.37 34.90 -5.17
C LEU A 38 1.67 33.52 -5.78
N GLN A 39 2.80 33.36 -6.46
CA GLN A 39 3.23 32.05 -6.96
C GLN A 39 3.56 31.10 -5.81
N GLU A 40 4.27 31.57 -4.79
CA GLU A 40 4.57 30.78 -3.58
C GLU A 40 3.30 30.39 -2.83
N GLU A 41 2.38 31.33 -2.60
CA GLU A 41 1.09 31.06 -1.97
C GLU A 41 0.25 30.04 -2.75
N LEU A 42 0.29 30.11 -4.08
CA LEU A 42 -0.45 29.19 -4.95
C LEU A 42 0.17 27.78 -4.96
N GLU A 43 1.49 27.65 -4.95
CA GLU A 43 2.14 26.34 -4.81
C GLU A 43 1.85 25.74 -3.42
N HIS A 44 1.92 26.54 -2.35
CA HIS A 44 1.54 26.08 -1.01
C HIS A 44 0.08 25.61 -0.96
N ALA A 45 -0.86 26.38 -1.52
CA ALA A 45 -2.27 26.00 -1.56
C ALA A 45 -2.50 24.71 -2.37
N ARG A 46 -1.74 24.48 -3.45
CA ARG A 46 -1.79 23.23 -4.22
C ARG A 46 -1.26 22.05 -3.43
N GLU A 47 -0.17 22.22 -2.70
CA GLU A 47 0.37 21.19 -1.81
C GLU A 47 -0.64 20.85 -0.70
N GLU A 48 -1.28 21.86 -0.10
CA GLU A 48 -2.34 21.67 0.89
C GLU A 48 -3.55 20.93 0.32
N GLU A 49 -4.02 21.32 -0.87
CA GLU A 49 -5.12 20.65 -1.58
C GLU A 49 -4.78 19.17 -1.84
N GLN A 50 -3.57 18.89 -2.35
CA GLN A 50 -3.12 17.53 -2.61
C GLN A 50 -3.03 16.70 -1.31
N ASN A 51 -2.49 17.28 -0.25
CA ASN A 51 -2.40 16.62 1.06
C ASN A 51 -3.78 16.31 1.63
N LEU A 52 -4.72 17.24 1.55
CA LEU A 52 -6.10 17.04 2.00
C LEU A 52 -6.82 15.97 1.16
N SER A 53 -6.68 16.02 -0.16
CA SER A 53 -7.24 15.03 -1.08
C SER A 53 -6.73 13.62 -0.76
N ASN A 54 -5.42 13.45 -0.64
CA ASN A 54 -4.80 12.17 -0.27
C ASN A 54 -5.27 11.70 1.12
N SER A 55 -5.35 12.62 2.09
CA SER A 55 -5.81 12.33 3.44
C SER A 55 -7.27 11.87 3.48
N LEU A 56 -8.16 12.49 2.69
CA LEU A 56 -9.55 12.08 2.58
C LEU A 56 -9.68 10.70 1.93
N ARG A 57 -9.01 10.49 0.80
CA ARG A 57 -9.01 9.21 0.08
C ARG A 57 -8.52 8.07 0.96
N TRP A 58 -7.47 8.28 1.74
CA TRP A 58 -7.00 7.27 2.70
C TRP A 58 -8.06 6.91 3.74
N ARG A 59 -8.74 7.92 4.31
CA ARG A 59 -9.81 7.69 5.29
C ARG A 59 -10.99 6.95 4.67
N GLU A 60 -11.35 7.26 3.43
CA GLU A 60 -12.41 6.56 2.70
C GLU A 60 -12.05 5.08 2.45
N LEU A 61 -10.79 4.79 2.08
CA LEU A 61 -10.30 3.41 1.95
C LEU A 61 -10.37 2.66 3.28
N MET A 62 -9.87 3.26 4.37
CA MET A 62 -9.94 2.63 5.69
C MET A 62 -11.37 2.50 6.22
N ALA A 63 -12.27 3.42 5.86
CA ALA A 63 -13.69 3.29 6.17
C ALA A 63 -14.32 2.12 5.40
N ALA A 64 -13.96 1.92 4.12
CA ALA A 64 -14.40 0.78 3.34
C ALA A 64 -13.88 -0.55 3.92
N VAL A 65 -12.61 -0.60 4.35
CA VAL A 65 -12.03 -1.74 5.08
C VAL A 65 -12.84 -2.08 6.33
N ASN A 66 -13.21 -1.07 7.12
CA ASN A 66 -13.96 -1.28 8.36
C ASN A 66 -15.44 -1.63 8.13
N ALA A 67 -16.01 -1.26 6.99
CA ALA A 67 -17.40 -1.54 6.65
C ALA A 67 -17.60 -2.96 6.09
N ASP A 68 -16.55 -3.58 5.55
CA ASP A 68 -16.58 -4.93 5.02
C ASP A 68 -16.08 -5.95 6.06
N ASP A 69 -16.99 -6.75 6.62
CA ASP A 69 -16.69 -7.70 7.68
C ASP A 69 -15.61 -8.73 7.29
N ALA A 70 -15.57 -9.15 6.03
CA ALA A 70 -14.60 -10.15 5.57
C ALA A 70 -13.21 -9.53 5.40
N VAL A 71 -13.12 -8.27 4.95
CA VAL A 71 -11.84 -7.52 4.96
C VAL A 71 -11.39 -7.25 6.39
N TYR A 72 -12.29 -6.77 7.25
CA TYR A 72 -11.98 -6.47 8.64
C TYR A 72 -11.54 -7.71 9.43
N ASN A 73 -12.09 -8.89 9.12
CA ASN A 73 -11.67 -10.14 9.74
C ASN A 73 -10.19 -10.46 9.48
N VAL A 74 -9.63 -10.09 8.31
CA VAL A 74 -8.18 -10.22 8.05
C VAL A 74 -7.37 -9.35 9.00
N THR A 75 -7.78 -8.08 9.19
CA THR A 75 -7.17 -7.16 10.17
C THR A 75 -7.14 -7.77 11.56
N ARG A 76 -8.28 -8.34 12.00
CA ARG A 76 -8.40 -8.97 13.31
C ARG A 76 -7.51 -10.20 13.44
N ARG A 77 -7.49 -11.08 12.43
CA ARG A 77 -6.63 -12.28 12.42
C ARG A 77 -5.16 -11.90 12.56
N LEU A 78 -4.67 -10.96 11.75
CA LEU A 78 -3.27 -10.49 11.81
C LEU A 78 -2.93 -9.83 13.15
N THR A 79 -3.80 -8.97 13.67
CA THR A 79 -3.57 -8.32 14.97
C THR A 79 -3.51 -9.35 16.10
N ASN A 80 -4.36 -10.39 16.04
CA ASN A 80 -4.32 -11.49 17.00
C ASN A 80 -3.02 -12.30 16.90
N THR A 81 -2.52 -12.57 15.70
CA THR A 81 -1.26 -13.31 15.53
C THR A 81 -0.04 -12.49 15.90
N PHE A 82 -0.04 -11.16 15.68
CA PHE A 82 0.98 -10.27 16.24
C PHE A 82 0.99 -10.32 17.77
N THR A 83 -0.19 -10.37 18.39
CA THR A 83 -0.31 -10.51 19.85
C THR A 83 0.23 -11.87 20.31
N ALA A 84 -0.12 -12.95 19.62
CA ALA A 84 0.39 -14.29 19.93
C ALA A 84 1.92 -14.39 19.76
N PHE A 85 2.49 -13.75 18.74
CA PHE A 85 3.94 -13.61 18.60
C PHE A 85 4.56 -12.87 19.79
N CYS A 86 3.96 -11.75 20.22
CA CYS A 86 4.47 -11.03 21.39
C CYS A 86 4.41 -11.89 22.67
N GLU A 87 3.38 -12.71 22.81
CA GLU A 87 3.25 -13.67 23.90
C GLU A 87 4.31 -14.80 23.81
N SER A 88 4.68 -15.22 22.60
CA SER A 88 5.72 -16.25 22.37
C SER A 88 7.12 -15.78 22.73
N LEU A 89 7.35 -14.46 22.88
CA LEU A 89 8.61 -13.90 23.41
C LEU A 89 8.76 -14.08 24.93
N MET A 90 7.69 -14.47 25.64
CA MET A 90 7.71 -14.60 27.10
C MET A 90 7.71 -16.08 27.51
N GLU A 91 8.62 -16.44 28.43
CA GLU A 91 8.63 -17.78 29.01
C GLU A 91 7.26 -18.10 29.68
N PRO A 92 6.61 -19.22 29.32
CA PRO A 92 5.37 -19.64 29.93
C PRO A 92 5.51 -19.85 31.44
N LYS A 93 4.46 -19.51 32.19
CA LYS A 93 4.46 -19.66 33.65
C LYS A 93 4.74 -21.11 34.06
N GLY A 94 5.85 -21.32 34.76
CA GLY A 94 6.24 -22.63 35.27
C GLY A 94 7.02 -23.49 34.27
N TYR A 95 7.47 -22.95 33.13
CA TYR A 95 8.29 -23.70 32.17
C TYR A 95 9.53 -24.31 32.82
N ALA A 96 10.38 -23.51 33.49
CA ALA A 96 11.54 -24.05 34.21
C ALA A 96 11.19 -25.06 35.32
N GLN A 97 10.04 -24.91 35.99
CA GLN A 97 9.57 -25.86 37.01
C GLN A 97 9.10 -27.17 36.37
N SER A 98 8.39 -27.09 35.25
CA SER A 98 7.89 -28.25 34.51
C SER A 98 9.01 -29.10 33.91
N GLN A 99 10.10 -28.48 33.45
CA GLN A 99 11.29 -29.22 33.01
C GLN A 99 12.03 -29.88 34.18
N ARG A 100 12.12 -29.21 35.34
CA ARG A 100 12.73 -29.82 36.54
C ARG A 100 11.95 -31.00 37.09
N ASP A 101 10.62 -30.95 37.01
CA ASP A 101 9.75 -32.04 37.49
C ASP A 101 9.73 -33.22 36.50
N GLY A 102 10.13 -33.00 35.24
CA GLY A 102 10.21 -34.03 34.18
C GLY A 102 11.59 -34.67 34.00
N THR A 103 12.66 -34.10 34.55
CA THR A 103 14.05 -34.50 34.29
C THR A 103 14.81 -34.76 35.59
N GLU A 104 15.49 -35.91 35.72
CA GLU A 104 16.23 -36.28 36.95
C GLU A 104 17.51 -35.45 37.17
N SER A 105 17.94 -34.66 36.18
CA SER A 105 19.16 -33.84 36.19
C SER A 105 18.83 -32.36 35.94
N CYS A 106 19.30 -31.47 36.83
CA CYS A 106 19.14 -30.01 36.69
C CYS A 106 19.97 -29.39 35.55
N ASP A 107 20.92 -30.15 34.98
CA ASP A 107 21.84 -29.67 33.94
C ASP A 107 21.26 -29.76 32.51
N GLU A 108 20.04 -30.29 32.34
CA GLU A 108 19.37 -30.47 31.03
C GLU A 108 18.24 -29.46 30.74
N ILE A 109 18.11 -28.39 31.53
CA ILE A 109 17.05 -27.39 31.31
C ILE A 109 17.42 -26.53 30.10
N VAL A 110 16.65 -26.66 29.02
CA VAL A 110 16.82 -25.87 27.80
C VAL A 110 16.20 -24.49 28.02
N PRO A 111 16.95 -23.38 27.84
CA PRO A 111 16.39 -22.03 27.87
C PRO A 111 15.19 -21.93 26.92
N TYR A 112 14.11 -21.26 27.33
CA TYR A 112 12.93 -21.12 26.47
C TYR A 112 13.26 -20.44 25.14
N SER A 113 14.21 -19.50 25.15
CA SER A 113 14.74 -18.85 23.95
C SER A 113 15.30 -19.79 22.89
N ASP A 114 15.70 -21.00 23.29
CA ASP A 114 16.32 -21.99 22.41
C ASP A 114 15.29 -23.03 21.93
N THR A 115 14.00 -22.82 22.22
CA THR A 115 12.89 -23.68 21.78
C THR A 115 12.17 -23.09 20.57
N ASP A 116 11.57 -23.96 19.77
CA ASP A 116 10.76 -23.56 18.60
C ASP A 116 9.52 -22.72 18.99
N ASP A 117 9.12 -22.74 20.27
CA ASP A 117 7.99 -21.95 20.78
C ASP A 117 8.38 -20.47 21.03
N TYR A 118 9.68 -20.14 21.08
CA TYR A 118 10.14 -18.77 21.28
C TYR A 118 10.21 -18.03 19.95
N ALA A 119 9.65 -16.81 19.92
CA ALA A 119 9.58 -15.99 18.72
C ALA A 119 8.88 -16.70 17.53
N ASP A 120 7.91 -17.57 17.82
CA ASP A 120 7.14 -18.29 16.80
C ASP A 120 6.35 -17.32 15.90
N PHE A 121 6.81 -17.18 14.65
CA PHE A 121 6.23 -16.31 13.62
C PHE A 121 5.26 -17.05 12.69
N SER A 122 5.13 -18.37 12.82
CA SER A 122 4.34 -19.22 11.91
C SER A 122 2.86 -18.82 11.85
N GLY A 123 2.31 -18.31 12.96
CA GLY A 123 0.94 -17.81 12.99
C GLY A 123 0.75 -16.57 12.10
N VAL A 124 1.74 -15.69 12.02
CA VAL A 124 1.71 -14.50 11.14
C VAL A 124 1.81 -14.95 9.69
N GLU A 125 2.77 -15.83 9.37
CA GLU A 125 2.97 -16.41 8.05
C GLU A 125 1.68 -17.03 7.51
N ALA A 126 1.07 -17.94 8.28
CA ALA A 126 -0.14 -18.63 7.87
C ALA A 126 -1.29 -17.67 7.53
N VAL A 127 -1.49 -16.60 8.30
CA VAL A 127 -2.55 -15.62 8.03
C VAL A 127 -2.24 -14.78 6.79
N VAL A 128 -0.97 -14.38 6.60
CA VAL A 128 -0.55 -13.61 5.42
C VAL A 128 -0.70 -14.45 4.16
N GLU A 129 -0.17 -15.67 4.14
CA GLU A 129 -0.26 -16.58 3.00
C GLU A 129 -1.71 -16.91 2.64
N ASP A 130 -2.55 -17.24 3.63
CA ASP A 130 -3.98 -17.46 3.44
C ASP A 130 -4.65 -16.23 2.80
N ALA A 131 -4.36 -15.04 3.31
CA ALA A 131 -4.99 -13.80 2.83
C ALA A 131 -4.54 -13.46 1.41
N LEU A 132 -3.25 -13.64 1.10
CA LEU A 132 -2.71 -13.43 -0.25
C LEU A 132 -3.29 -14.44 -1.24
N ALA A 133 -3.38 -15.72 -0.86
CA ALA A 133 -3.99 -16.77 -1.68
C ALA A 133 -5.47 -16.50 -1.93
N ALA A 134 -6.24 -16.16 -0.90
CA ALA A 134 -7.66 -15.84 -1.02
C ALA A 134 -7.91 -14.60 -1.89
N ALA A 135 -7.08 -13.56 -1.74
CA ALA A 135 -7.17 -12.36 -2.59
C ALA A 135 -6.87 -12.68 -4.05
N LYS A 136 -5.80 -13.45 -4.33
CA LYS A 136 -5.47 -13.90 -5.70
C LYS A 136 -6.58 -14.74 -6.31
N GLU A 137 -7.07 -15.75 -5.59
CA GLU A 137 -8.15 -16.61 -6.06
C GLU A 137 -9.42 -15.80 -6.36
N SER A 138 -9.82 -14.90 -5.46
CA SER A 138 -10.99 -14.04 -5.68
C SER A 138 -10.83 -13.14 -6.91
N LEU A 139 -9.64 -12.58 -7.12
CA LEU A 139 -9.33 -11.75 -8.28
C LEU A 139 -9.35 -12.53 -9.59
N GLU A 140 -8.85 -13.77 -9.60
CA GLU A 140 -8.89 -14.65 -10.78
C GLU A 140 -10.33 -15.11 -11.10
N VAL A 141 -11.10 -15.51 -10.08
CA VAL A 141 -12.50 -15.95 -10.24
C VAL A 141 -13.38 -14.82 -10.77
N HIS A 142 -13.17 -13.60 -10.28
CA HIS A 142 -13.98 -12.43 -10.66
C HIS A 142 -13.26 -11.52 -11.68
N SER A 143 -12.37 -12.09 -12.49
CA SER A 143 -11.58 -11.39 -13.52
C SER A 143 -12.45 -10.46 -14.39
N ALA A 144 -11.93 -9.28 -14.74
CA ALA A 144 -12.59 -8.35 -15.64
C ALA A 144 -12.74 -8.89 -17.07
N ASP A 145 -11.89 -9.83 -17.47
CA ASP A 145 -12.07 -10.63 -18.68
C ASP A 145 -12.36 -12.10 -18.30
N PRO A 146 -13.62 -12.57 -18.43
CA PRO A 146 -13.99 -13.95 -18.10
C PRO A 146 -13.48 -14.98 -19.13
N PHE A 147 -12.93 -14.53 -20.26
CA PHE A 147 -12.35 -15.41 -21.29
C PHE A 147 -10.81 -15.47 -21.22
N ALA A 148 -10.18 -14.61 -20.42
CA ALA A 148 -8.79 -14.73 -20.09
C ALA A 148 -8.60 -15.99 -19.24
N ARG A 149 -8.02 -17.04 -19.83
CA ARG A 149 -7.72 -18.26 -19.08
C ARG A 149 -6.76 -17.92 -17.94
N PRO A 150 -6.96 -18.48 -16.73
CA PRO A 150 -5.95 -18.40 -15.68
C PRO A 150 -4.63 -18.94 -16.25
N SER A 151 -3.56 -18.17 -16.07
CA SER A 151 -2.22 -18.60 -16.41
C SER A 151 -1.92 -19.87 -15.61
N ASN A 152 -1.69 -20.98 -16.31
CA ASN A 152 -1.39 -22.28 -15.71
C ASN A 152 -0.19 -22.17 -14.75
N HIS A 153 -0.44 -22.11 -13.44
CA HIS A 153 0.51 -22.60 -12.45
C HIS A 153 0.28 -24.10 -12.26
N ASN A 154 1.32 -24.88 -12.56
CA ASN A 154 1.35 -26.33 -12.45
C ASN A 154 1.11 -26.80 -11.01
N PHE A 155 -0.13 -27.15 -10.67
CA PHE A 155 -0.40 -28.22 -9.69
C PHE A 155 -0.78 -29.48 -10.45
N SER A 156 0.19 -30.39 -10.53
CA SER A 156 0.02 -31.71 -11.12
C SER A 156 -0.81 -32.59 -10.19
N HIS A 157 -2.11 -32.70 -10.46
CA HIS A 157 -2.89 -33.85 -10.03
C HIS A 157 -3.88 -34.28 -11.13
N ASN A 158 -3.72 -35.53 -11.54
CA ASN A 158 -4.55 -36.26 -12.50
C ASN A 158 -6.05 -36.06 -12.26
N SER A 159 -6.81 -35.77 -13.32
CA SER A 159 -7.77 -36.75 -13.86
C SER A 159 -8.39 -36.29 -15.18
N PHE A 160 -8.59 -37.30 -16.02
CA PHE A 160 -9.11 -37.25 -17.37
C PHE A 160 -10.63 -37.16 -17.34
N THR A 161 -11.23 -36.03 -17.76
CA THR A 161 -12.57 -36.05 -18.37
C THR A 161 -12.67 -35.09 -19.54
N GLN A 162 -13.10 -35.67 -20.65
CA GLN A 162 -13.43 -35.08 -21.93
C GLN A 162 -14.88 -34.57 -21.89
N ARG A 163 -15.24 -33.63 -22.79
CA ARG A 163 -16.58 -33.03 -23.08
C ARG A 163 -17.02 -31.90 -22.12
N SER A 164 -17.41 -30.71 -22.54
CA SER A 164 -18.03 -30.28 -23.80
C SER A 164 -17.73 -28.80 -24.08
N LYS A 165 -17.40 -28.46 -25.34
CA LYS A 165 -17.42 -27.07 -25.82
C LYS A 165 -18.87 -26.60 -25.91
N SER A 166 -19.34 -25.91 -24.88
CA SER A 166 -20.56 -25.11 -24.90
C SER A 166 -20.16 -23.68 -25.27
N ASN A 167 -20.29 -23.34 -26.56
CA ASN A 167 -20.09 -22.00 -27.09
C ASN A 167 -21.34 -21.15 -26.79
N ARG A 168 -21.59 -20.88 -25.50
CA ARG A 168 -22.66 -20.00 -25.05
C ARG A 168 -22.00 -18.65 -24.80
N ASN A 169 -22.22 -17.69 -25.70
CA ASN A 169 -22.04 -16.28 -25.38
C ASN A 169 -23.04 -15.98 -24.26
N VAL A 170 -22.63 -16.20 -23.02
CA VAL A 170 -23.36 -15.73 -21.85
C VAL A 170 -23.02 -14.25 -21.82
N GLU A 171 -23.95 -13.42 -22.29
CA GLU A 171 -23.95 -12.01 -21.91
C GLU A 171 -24.08 -11.99 -20.39
N GLU A 172 -22.95 -11.74 -19.73
CA GLU A 172 -22.85 -11.55 -18.29
C GLU A 172 -23.88 -10.50 -17.88
N SER A 173 -24.73 -10.85 -16.92
CA SER A 173 -25.79 -9.94 -16.48
C SER A 173 -25.18 -8.70 -15.80
N GLU A 174 -25.89 -7.58 -15.82
CA GLU A 174 -25.43 -6.36 -15.14
C GLU A 174 -25.24 -6.60 -13.63
N GLU A 175 -26.08 -7.42 -13.03
CA GLU A 175 -25.97 -7.85 -11.62
C GLU A 175 -24.69 -8.64 -11.36
N GLU A 176 -24.32 -9.54 -12.26
CA GLU A 176 -23.09 -10.34 -12.18
C GLU A 176 -21.84 -9.46 -12.32
N ARG A 177 -21.87 -8.46 -13.23
CA ARG A 177 -20.77 -7.48 -13.35
C ARG A 177 -20.59 -6.64 -12.09
N ILE A 178 -21.68 -6.19 -11.48
CA ILE A 178 -21.64 -5.42 -10.23
C ILE A 178 -21.09 -6.30 -9.10
N SER A 179 -21.54 -7.55 -9.01
CA SER A 179 -21.05 -8.52 -8.03
C SER A 179 -19.56 -8.79 -8.22
N ASN A 180 -19.11 -9.00 -9.45
CA ASN A 180 -17.71 -9.27 -9.79
C ASN A 180 -16.83 -8.05 -9.46
N ALA A 181 -17.28 -6.84 -9.77
CA ALA A 181 -16.58 -5.61 -9.39
C ALA A 181 -16.49 -5.42 -7.87
N ALA A 182 -17.56 -5.70 -7.13
CA ALA A 182 -17.55 -5.66 -5.68
C ALA A 182 -16.57 -6.68 -5.09
N ALA A 183 -16.56 -7.91 -5.59
CA ALA A 183 -15.64 -8.97 -5.15
C ALA A 183 -14.17 -8.62 -5.44
N ARG A 184 -13.86 -8.08 -6.64
CA ARG A 184 -12.52 -7.57 -6.96
C ARG A 184 -12.10 -6.45 -6.00
N ARG A 185 -12.98 -5.47 -5.76
CA ARG A 185 -12.70 -4.37 -4.82
C ARG A 185 -12.44 -4.89 -3.41
N GLN A 186 -13.21 -5.86 -2.96
CA GLN A 186 -13.02 -6.51 -1.66
C GLN A 186 -11.65 -7.20 -1.56
N ALA A 187 -11.25 -7.96 -2.58
CA ALA A 187 -9.95 -8.61 -2.62
C ALA A 187 -8.77 -7.61 -2.62
N LEU A 188 -8.92 -6.47 -3.32
CA LEU A 188 -7.92 -5.40 -3.32
C LEU A 188 -7.83 -4.70 -1.96
N LEU A 189 -8.96 -4.53 -1.26
CA LEU A 189 -8.97 -4.02 0.11
C LEU A 189 -8.30 -5.01 1.08
N GLN A 190 -8.49 -6.33 0.91
CA GLN A 190 -7.75 -7.34 1.69
C GLN A 190 -6.24 -7.24 1.46
N LEU A 191 -5.82 -7.17 0.19
CA LEU A 191 -4.40 -7.00 -0.17
C LEU A 191 -3.83 -5.70 0.43
N LEU A 192 -4.58 -4.60 0.36
CA LEU A 192 -4.20 -3.32 0.97
C LEU A 192 -3.98 -3.47 2.48
N VAL A 193 -4.91 -4.10 3.20
CA VAL A 193 -4.81 -4.31 4.65
C VAL A 193 -3.58 -5.13 5.02
N VAL A 194 -3.35 -6.25 4.33
CA VAL A 194 -2.17 -7.09 4.55
C VAL A 194 -0.90 -6.27 4.32
N THR A 195 -0.86 -5.48 3.24
CA THR A 195 0.30 -4.63 2.92
C THR A 195 0.59 -3.61 4.02
N VAL A 196 -0.45 -2.93 4.52
CA VAL A 196 -0.30 -1.90 5.56
C VAL A 196 0.16 -2.50 6.88
N LEU A 197 -0.41 -3.63 7.28
CA LEU A 197 -0.07 -4.30 8.53
C LEU A 197 1.33 -4.90 8.47
N MET A 198 1.69 -5.54 7.35
CA MET A 198 3.05 -6.09 7.16
C MET A 198 4.11 -4.99 7.05
N GLY A 199 3.77 -3.82 6.50
CA GLY A 199 4.64 -2.65 6.53
C GLY A 199 4.96 -2.14 7.93
N LYS A 200 4.19 -2.55 8.94
CA LYS A 200 4.38 -2.19 10.37
C LYS A 200 4.59 -3.40 11.27
N VAL A 201 4.88 -4.57 10.70
CA VAL A 201 4.99 -5.82 11.47
C VAL A 201 6.02 -5.72 12.59
N GLU A 202 7.15 -5.06 12.36
CA GLU A 202 8.21 -4.89 13.35
C GLU A 202 7.78 -4.02 14.53
N GLU A 203 6.93 -3.01 14.27
CA GLU A 203 6.31 -2.16 15.31
C GLU A 203 5.28 -2.97 16.11
N HIS A 204 4.40 -3.70 15.40
CA HIS A 204 3.36 -4.50 16.03
C HIS A 204 3.90 -5.67 16.85
N CYS A 205 4.99 -6.30 16.39
CA CYS A 205 5.64 -7.44 17.01
C CYS A 205 6.82 -7.05 17.93
N GLN A 206 7.09 -5.75 18.09
CA GLN A 206 8.11 -5.22 19.00
C GLN A 206 9.51 -5.83 18.79
N PHE A 207 9.95 -5.97 17.54
CA PHE A 207 11.23 -6.62 17.22
C PHE A 207 12.44 -5.99 17.93
N SER A 208 12.38 -4.69 18.22
CA SER A 208 13.40 -3.97 19.01
C SER A 208 13.57 -4.46 20.45
N SER A 209 12.59 -5.22 20.97
CA SER A 209 12.61 -5.78 22.31
C SER A 209 13.13 -7.22 22.35
N ILE A 210 13.41 -7.83 21.19
CA ILE A 210 13.94 -9.19 21.08
C ILE A 210 15.44 -9.16 21.42
N PRO A 211 15.90 -9.82 22.49
CA PRO A 211 17.30 -9.80 22.92
C PRO A 211 18.21 -10.74 22.10
N ASP A 212 17.62 -11.58 21.25
CA ASP A 212 18.31 -12.62 20.48
C ASP A 212 19.08 -12.01 19.27
N PRO A 213 20.37 -12.36 19.07
CA PRO A 213 21.09 -12.03 17.84
C PRO A 213 20.58 -12.75 16.58
N SER A 214 19.68 -13.74 16.69
CA SER A 214 19.05 -14.33 15.53
C SER A 214 18.07 -13.34 14.89
N ASN A 215 18.38 -12.89 13.68
CA ASN A 215 17.50 -12.01 12.90
C ASN A 215 16.30 -12.77 12.30
N ALA A 216 15.98 -13.98 12.78
CA ALA A 216 15.01 -14.87 12.14
C ALA A 216 13.62 -14.21 11.94
N PRO A 217 12.98 -13.60 12.97
CA PRO A 217 11.68 -12.93 12.78
C PRO A 217 11.75 -11.75 11.79
N SER A 218 12.90 -11.09 11.68
CA SER A 218 13.12 -10.01 10.72
C SER A 218 13.24 -10.55 9.29
N THR A 219 13.95 -11.65 9.10
CA THR A 219 14.08 -12.33 7.81
C THR A 219 12.73 -12.88 7.37
N ASP A 220 11.98 -13.55 8.24
CA ASP A 220 10.65 -14.09 7.92
C ASP A 220 9.68 -12.96 7.55
N ALA A 221 9.71 -11.85 8.29
CA ALA A 221 8.95 -10.65 7.96
C ALA A 221 9.32 -10.04 6.59
N GLU A 222 10.61 -10.04 6.22
CA GLU A 222 11.07 -9.60 4.90
C GLU A 222 10.55 -10.53 3.79
N GLU A 223 10.64 -11.84 3.97
CA GLU A 223 10.14 -12.83 3.00
C GLU A 223 8.62 -12.67 2.77
N LEU A 224 7.85 -12.46 3.84
CA LEU A 224 6.41 -12.19 3.71
C LEU A 224 6.12 -10.86 2.99
N ARG A 225 6.91 -9.81 3.25
CA ARG A 225 6.78 -8.52 2.54
C ARG A 225 7.08 -8.68 1.06
N ASP A 226 8.10 -9.45 0.70
CA ASP A 226 8.43 -9.77 -0.69
C ASP A 226 7.30 -10.57 -1.36
N GLY A 227 6.65 -11.47 -0.62
CA GLY A 227 5.43 -12.16 -1.05
C GLY A 227 4.29 -11.18 -1.37
N VAL A 228 4.05 -10.19 -0.52
CA VAL A 228 3.04 -9.14 -0.74
C VAL A 228 3.40 -8.28 -1.96
N VAL A 229 4.67 -7.85 -2.10
CA VAL A 229 5.17 -7.11 -3.27
C VAL A 229 4.92 -7.91 -4.55
N SER A 230 5.23 -9.21 -4.53
CA SER A 230 5.03 -10.10 -5.67
C SER A 230 3.56 -10.18 -6.10
N VAL A 231 2.60 -10.12 -5.17
CA VAL A 231 1.17 -10.09 -5.51
C VAL A 231 0.78 -8.79 -6.21
N TRP A 232 1.28 -7.64 -5.74
CA TRP A 232 1.04 -6.35 -6.40
C TRP A 232 1.65 -6.29 -7.80
N GLN A 233 2.89 -6.77 -7.96
CA GLN A 233 3.56 -6.82 -9.26
C GLN A 233 2.85 -7.76 -10.23
N TRP A 234 2.44 -8.94 -9.76
CA TRP A 234 1.61 -9.88 -10.53
C TRP A 234 0.32 -9.22 -11.02
N LEU A 235 -0.36 -8.46 -10.16
CA LEU A 235 -1.60 -7.77 -10.49
C LEU A 235 -1.41 -6.67 -11.56
N PHE A 236 -0.36 -5.86 -11.41
CA PHE A 236 -0.14 -4.70 -12.29
C PHE A 236 0.53 -5.03 -13.62
N TYR A 237 1.41 -6.05 -13.64
CA TYR A 237 2.28 -6.30 -14.79
C TYR A 237 2.06 -7.66 -15.45
N GLU A 238 1.69 -8.70 -14.70
CA GLU A 238 1.56 -10.06 -15.24
C GLU A 238 0.12 -10.39 -15.66
N GLN A 239 -0.87 -10.07 -14.81
CA GLN A 239 -2.28 -10.36 -15.06
C GLN A 239 -3.04 -9.09 -15.48
N LEU A 240 -2.81 -8.68 -16.74
CA LEU A 240 -3.44 -7.49 -17.29
C LEU A 240 -4.98 -7.59 -17.43
N THR A 241 -5.54 -8.79 -17.32
CA THR A 241 -6.95 -9.10 -17.55
C THR A 241 -7.80 -9.18 -16.28
N VAL A 242 -7.16 -9.31 -15.11
CA VAL A 242 -7.84 -9.46 -13.81
C VAL A 242 -8.62 -8.20 -13.44
N LEU A 243 -8.02 -7.03 -13.67
CA LEU A 243 -8.63 -5.72 -13.43
C LEU A 243 -9.04 -5.06 -14.73
N THR A 244 -10.12 -4.28 -14.69
CA THR A 244 -10.40 -3.31 -15.75
C THR A 244 -9.29 -2.25 -15.81
N ALA A 245 -9.17 -1.56 -16.94
CA ALA A 245 -8.17 -0.50 -17.09
C ALA A 245 -8.35 0.62 -16.03
N ALA A 246 -9.61 0.97 -15.72
CA ALA A 246 -9.92 1.99 -14.72
C ALA A 246 -9.56 1.54 -13.30
N GLU A 247 -9.90 0.30 -12.92
CA GLU A 247 -9.50 -0.26 -11.61
C GLU A 247 -7.98 -0.34 -11.49
N ARG A 248 -7.28 -0.80 -12.54
CA ARG A 248 -5.82 -0.87 -12.55
C ARG A 248 -5.19 0.49 -12.32
N GLU A 249 -5.66 1.51 -13.02
CA GLU A 249 -5.18 2.89 -12.87
C GLU A 249 -5.45 3.43 -11.46
N GLU A 250 -6.68 3.25 -10.94
CA GLU A 250 -7.06 3.64 -9.58
C GLU A 250 -6.13 2.99 -8.54
N TRP A 251 -5.95 1.67 -8.60
CA TRP A 251 -5.20 0.93 -7.60
C TRP A 251 -3.70 1.10 -7.70
N MET A 252 -3.16 1.29 -8.91
CA MET A 252 -1.76 1.63 -9.11
C MET A 252 -1.45 3.04 -8.58
N ASP A 253 -2.38 3.98 -8.74
CA ASP A 253 -2.29 5.32 -8.16
C ASP A 253 -2.40 5.30 -6.62
N ILE A 254 -3.30 4.49 -6.06
CA ILE A 254 -3.37 4.25 -4.60
C ILE A 254 -2.04 3.69 -4.08
N ALA A 255 -1.53 2.64 -4.71
CA ALA A 255 -0.30 1.98 -4.29
C ALA A 255 0.90 2.95 -4.36
N LYS A 256 1.03 3.74 -5.44
CA LYS A 256 2.06 4.78 -5.55
C LYS A 256 1.95 5.84 -4.47
N THR A 257 0.74 6.30 -4.20
CA THR A 257 0.49 7.42 -3.28
C THR A 257 0.71 7.01 -1.82
N PHE A 258 0.29 5.80 -1.42
CA PHE A 258 0.21 5.40 -0.01
C PHE A 258 1.16 4.27 0.40
N LEU A 259 1.57 3.40 -0.53
CA LEU A 259 2.38 2.20 -0.22
C LEU A 259 3.85 2.37 -0.66
N GLY A 260 4.08 3.14 -1.72
CA GLY A 260 5.42 3.49 -2.21
C GLY A 260 5.88 2.67 -3.42
N GLU A 261 7.13 2.92 -3.81
CA GLU A 261 7.74 2.37 -5.03
C GLU A 261 7.84 0.84 -5.08
N PRO A 262 8.18 0.10 -4.00
CA PRO A 262 8.36 -1.36 -4.07
C PRO A 262 7.15 -2.11 -4.64
N TYR A 263 5.93 -1.64 -4.33
CA TYR A 263 4.68 -2.27 -4.76
C TYR A 263 4.25 -1.89 -6.18
N THR A 264 4.92 -0.92 -6.81
CA THR A 264 4.55 -0.37 -8.12
C THR A 264 5.72 -0.28 -9.10
N ALA A 265 6.89 -0.77 -8.71
CA ALA A 265 8.01 -0.99 -9.60
C ALA A 265 7.73 -2.23 -10.47
N ALA A 266 8.21 -2.18 -11.72
CA ALA A 266 8.20 -3.36 -12.57
C ALA A 266 9.16 -4.43 -11.98
N PRO A 267 8.80 -5.72 -12.01
CA PRO A 267 9.63 -6.81 -11.53
C PRO A 267 10.94 -6.97 -12.32
#